data_AF-A0A0L0LPS6-F1
#
_entry.id   AF-A0A0L0LPS6-F1
#
_cell.length_a   1.000
_cell.length_b   1.000
_cell.length_c   1.000
_cell.angle_alpha   90.00
_cell.angle_beta   90.00
_cell.angle_gamma   90.00
#
_symmetry.space_group_name_H-M   'P 1'
#
loop_
_entity.id
_entity.type
_entity.pdbx_description
1 polymer ?
#
loop_
_entity_poly.entity_id
_entity_poly.type
_entity_poly.pdbx_seq_one_letter_code
_entity_poly.pdbx_strand_id
1 'polypeptide(L)'
;MNVSPKIQKIIVILLILSGLGFVVYSTLFGEVPLPALSEEGVPLVEAVGQDILTLADKLDSTEIDTKIFSDPLFQSLIDISIPLTPESQGRENPFAQIESDSTQRSTKTP
;
A
#
# COMPACT_ATOMS: atom_id res chain seq x y z
N MET A 1 56.60 31.33 -1.10
CA MET A 1 57.52 30.64 -0.17
C MET A 1 58.20 29.51 -0.93
N ASN A 2 59.51 29.61 -1.20
CA ASN A 2 60.25 28.51 -1.81
C ASN A 2 60.48 27.42 -0.76
N VAL A 3 59.74 26.32 -0.86
CA VAL A 3 59.93 25.15 -0.02
C VAL A 3 61.08 24.28 -0.55
N SER A 4 61.88 23.72 0.34
CA SER A 4 62.98 22.81 -0.03
C SER A 4 62.44 21.61 -0.81
N PRO A 5 63.13 21.12 -1.86
CA PRO A 5 62.67 20.01 -2.69
C PRO A 5 62.42 18.71 -1.90
N LYS A 6 63.09 18.53 -0.75
CA LYS A 6 62.84 17.40 0.16
C LYS A 6 61.51 17.55 0.91
N ILE A 7 61.23 18.75 1.40
CA ILE A 7 59.98 19.10 2.10
C ILE A 7 58.81 19.04 1.12
N GLN A 8 59.01 19.49 -0.12
CA GLN A 8 58.00 19.37 -1.17
C GLN A 8 57.58 17.92 -1.42
N LYS A 9 58.53 16.98 -1.47
CA LYS A 9 58.21 15.54 -1.61
C LYS A 9 57.41 15.00 -0.42
N ILE A 10 57.77 15.39 0.80
CA ILE A 10 57.04 15.00 2.02
C ILE A 10 55.61 15.54 1.98
N ILE A 11 55.42 16.80 1.60
CA ILE A 11 54.09 17.41 1.48
C ILE A 11 53.25 16.70 0.43
N VAL A 12 53.84 16.35 -0.72
CA VAL A 12 53.13 15.61 -1.79
C VAL A 12 52.71 14.23 -1.31
N ILE A 13 53.57 13.49 -0.60
CA ILE A 13 53.23 12.17 -0.05
C ILE A 13 52.10 12.29 0.98
N LEU A 14 52.14 13.30 1.85
CA LEU A 14 51.12 13.51 2.88
C LEU A 14 49.76 13.87 2.27
N LEU A 15 49.75 14.69 1.22
CA LEU A 15 48.52 15.00 0.46
C LEU A 15 47.94 13.76 -0.21
N ILE A 16 48.78 12.92 -0.80
CA ILE A 16 48.34 11.66 -1.42
C ILE A 16 47.77 10.72 -0.35
N LEU A 17 48.44 10.56 0.79
CA LEU A 17 47.96 9.74 1.89
C LEU A 17 46.62 10.24 2.45
N SER A 18 46.49 11.55 2.61
CA SER A 18 45.26 12.18 3.10
C SER A 18 44.10 12.02 2.11
N GLY A 19 44.35 12.19 0.81
CA GLY A 19 43.35 11.96 -0.23
C GLY A 19 42.92 10.49 -0.31
N LEU A 20 43.87 9.56 -0.24
CA LEU A 20 43.57 8.13 -0.26
C LEU A 20 42.80 7.69 0.99
N GLY A 21 43.18 8.22 2.16
CA GLY A 21 42.47 8.00 3.42
C GLY A 21 41.05 8.55 3.38
N PHE A 22 40.82 9.72 2.78
CA PHE A 22 39.49 10.30 2.61
C PHE A 22 38.60 9.44 1.71
N VAL A 23 39.12 8.91 0.60
CA VAL A 23 38.36 8.04 -0.33
C VAL A 23 37.99 6.71 0.35
N VAL A 24 38.91 6.10 1.09
CA VAL A 24 38.61 4.87 1.84
C VAL A 24 37.61 5.13 2.96
N TYR A 25 37.75 6.26 3.67
CA TYR A 25 36.82 6.64 4.72
C TYR A 25 35.42 6.96 4.17
N SER A 26 35.31 7.70 3.05
CA SER A 26 34.03 8.04 2.45
C SER A 26 33.33 6.84 1.81
N THR A 27 34.07 5.83 1.36
CA THR A 27 33.47 4.60 0.81
C THR A 27 33.06 3.58 1.88
N LEU A 28 33.75 3.56 3.03
CA LEU A 28 33.45 2.63 4.13
C LEU A 28 32.54 3.21 5.22
N PHE A 29 32.57 4.53 5.43
CA PHE A 29 31.86 5.25 6.49
C PHE A 29 31.07 6.47 5.98
N GLY A 30 31.01 6.69 4.66
CA GLY A 30 30.18 7.75 4.09
C GLY A 30 28.71 7.50 4.41
N GLU A 31 28.07 8.50 4.99
CA GLU A 31 26.64 8.46 5.32
C GLU A 31 25.85 8.15 4.04
N VAL A 32 24.98 7.14 4.13
CA VAL A 32 23.91 6.95 3.15
C VAL A 32 23.11 8.25 3.14
N PRO A 33 22.92 8.92 1.98
CA PRO A 33 22.09 10.10 1.93
C PRO A 33 20.68 9.70 2.35
N LEU A 34 20.34 9.99 3.60
CA LEU A 34 18.97 9.98 4.07
C LEU A 34 18.21 10.93 3.14
N PRO A 35 17.06 10.53 2.58
CA PRO A 35 16.24 11.47 1.83
C PRO A 35 15.97 12.64 2.76
N ALA A 36 16.28 13.85 2.31
CA ALA A 36 15.89 15.06 3.00
C ALA A 36 14.35 15.06 3.04
N LEU A 37 13.79 14.58 4.15
CA LEU A 37 12.38 14.72 4.47
C LEU A 37 12.14 16.22 4.56
N SER A 38 11.41 16.69 3.55
CA SER A 38 11.07 18.09 3.39
C SER A 38 10.29 18.56 4.61
N GLU A 39 10.70 19.73 5.09
CA GLU A 39 10.11 20.63 6.08
C GLU A 39 8.68 20.30 6.58
N GLU A 40 8.56 20.28 7.91
CA GLU A 40 7.43 20.81 8.70
C GLU A 40 6.10 20.98 7.94
N GLY A 41 5.30 19.91 7.80
CA GLY A 41 3.99 20.06 7.18
C GLY A 41 3.13 18.79 7.11
N VAL A 42 2.44 18.49 8.22
CA VAL A 42 1.32 17.54 8.36
C VAL A 42 1.69 16.04 8.55
N PRO A 43 1.72 15.53 9.80
CA PRO A 43 2.11 14.15 10.12
C PRO A 43 0.99 13.11 9.89
N LEU A 44 0.04 13.36 8.97
CA LEU A 44 -1.09 12.46 8.71
C LEU A 44 -1.04 11.77 7.35
N VAL A 45 -0.42 12.37 6.33
CA VAL A 45 -0.42 11.81 4.96
C VAL A 45 0.69 10.78 4.77
N GLU A 46 1.84 10.97 5.40
CA GLU A 46 3.00 10.07 5.30
C GLU A 46 2.75 8.73 5.99
N ALA A 47 2.05 8.74 7.14
CA ALA A 47 1.65 7.53 7.86
C ALA A 47 0.68 6.67 7.04
N VAL A 48 -0.31 7.29 6.39
CA VAL A 48 -1.27 6.56 5.52
C VAL A 48 -0.58 5.98 4.29
N GLY A 49 0.38 6.69 3.70
CA GLY A 49 1.17 6.18 2.57
C GLY A 49 1.98 4.94 2.93
N GLN A 50 2.62 4.93 4.10
CA GLN A 50 3.41 3.80 4.57
C GLN A 50 2.54 2.57 4.88
N ASP A 51 1.35 2.76 5.45
CA ASP A 51 0.41 1.68 5.75
C ASP A 51 -0.11 1.01 4.47
N ILE A 52 -0.41 1.80 3.43
CA ILE A 52 -0.83 1.29 2.11
C ILE A 52 0.29 0.47 1.47
N LEU A 53 1.53 0.96 1.52
CA LEU A 53 2.68 0.25 0.95
C LEU A 53 2.95 -1.07 1.68
N THR A 54 2.85 -1.04 3.01
CA THR A 54 2.99 -2.23 3.86
C THR A 54 1.88 -3.26 3.57
N LEU A 55 0.65 -2.80 3.32
CA LEU A 55 -0.45 -3.67 2.93
C LEU A 55 -0.25 -4.25 1.52
N ALA A 56 0.26 -3.45 0.58
CA ALA A 56 0.56 -3.91 -0.78
C ALA A 56 1.61 -5.02 -0.78
N ASP A 57 2.71 -4.84 -0.06
CA ASP A 57 3.77 -5.86 0.09
C ASP A 57 3.22 -7.15 0.74
N LYS A 58 2.30 -7.00 1.70
CA LYS A 58 1.63 -8.13 2.34
C LYS A 58 0.70 -8.89 1.40
N LEU A 59 -0.04 -8.18 0.53
CA LEU A 59 -0.91 -8.80 -0.46
C LEU A 59 -0.10 -9.47 -1.58
N ASP A 60 1.00 -8.86 -2.01
CA ASP A 60 1.91 -9.41 -3.03
C ASP A 60 2.55 -10.74 -2.56
N SER A 61 2.93 -10.82 -1.28
CA SER A 61 3.48 -12.03 -0.68
C SER A 61 2.42 -13.08 -0.28
N THR A 62 1.13 -12.75 -0.34
CA THR A 62 0.06 -13.70 0.00
C THR A 62 -0.34 -14.51 -1.22
N GLU A 63 0.20 -15.71 -1.34
CA GLU A 63 -0.24 -16.66 -2.35
C GLU A 63 -1.47 -17.44 -1.87
N ILE A 64 -2.51 -17.52 -2.71
CA ILE A 64 -3.63 -18.43 -2.48
C ILE A 64 -3.25 -19.78 -3.07
N ASP A 65 -3.21 -20.82 -2.23
CA ASP A 65 -2.99 -22.19 -2.70
C ASP A 65 -4.20 -22.66 -3.52
N THR A 66 -4.06 -22.60 -4.84
CA THR A 66 -5.12 -23.02 -5.78
C THR A 66 -5.30 -24.54 -5.84
N LYS A 67 -4.38 -25.31 -5.26
CA LYS A 67 -4.46 -26.78 -5.25
C LYS A 67 -5.65 -27.26 -4.42
N ILE A 68 -6.09 -26.49 -3.43
CA ILE A 68 -7.28 -26.81 -2.64
C ILE A 68 -8.52 -26.97 -3.53
N PHE A 69 -8.64 -26.20 -4.61
CA PHE A 69 -9.75 -26.30 -5.55
C PHE A 69 -9.71 -27.56 -6.42
N SER A 70 -8.56 -28.24 -6.48
CA SER A 70 -8.39 -29.52 -7.18
C SER A 70 -8.52 -30.73 -6.25
N ASP A 71 -8.66 -30.51 -4.93
CA ASP A 71 -8.83 -31.59 -3.96
C ASP A 71 -10.18 -32.29 -4.18
N PRO A 72 -10.23 -33.64 -4.27
CA PRO A 72 -11.48 -34.38 -4.34
C PRO A 72 -12.49 -34.04 -3.24
N LEU A 73 -12.01 -33.69 -2.04
CA LEU A 73 -12.86 -33.24 -0.93
C LEU A 73 -13.53 -31.89 -1.24
N PHE A 74 -12.79 -30.93 -1.79
CA PHE A 74 -13.35 -29.64 -2.17
C PHE A 74 -14.38 -29.79 -3.30
N GLN A 75 -14.08 -30.66 -4.28
CA GLN A 75 -15.00 -30.97 -5.38
C GLN A 75 -16.25 -31.74 -4.94
N SER A 76 -16.20 -32.39 -3.77
CA SER A 76 -17.35 -33.10 -3.20
C SER A 76 -18.31 -32.20 -2.41
N LEU A 77 -17.96 -30.92 -2.22
CA LEU A 77 -18.81 -29.98 -1.48
C LEU A 77 -20.14 -29.78 -2.21
N ILE A 78 -21.22 -30.01 -1.48
CA ILE A 78 -22.58 -29.82 -1.96
C ILE A 78 -22.99 -28.40 -1.61
N ASP A 79 -23.50 -27.66 -2.59
CA ASP A 79 -24.11 -26.36 -2.33
C ASP A 79 -25.38 -26.56 -1.49
N ILE A 80 -25.40 -25.96 -0.29
CA ILE A 80 -26.52 -25.98 0.65
C ILE A 80 -27.39 -24.73 0.55
N SER A 81 -27.17 -23.90 -0.47
CA SER A 81 -27.95 -22.69 -0.70
C SER A 81 -29.42 -23.03 -0.93
N ILE A 82 -30.30 -22.34 -0.20
CA ILE A 82 -31.74 -22.43 -0.38
C ILE A 82 -32.10 -21.47 -1.52
N PRO A 83 -32.83 -21.93 -2.56
CA PRO A 83 -33.28 -21.03 -3.62
C PRO A 83 -34.15 -19.93 -3.00
N LEU A 84 -33.79 -18.68 -3.27
CA LEU A 84 -34.58 -17.54 -2.83
C LEU A 84 -35.89 -17.54 -3.62
N THR A 85 -37.01 -17.74 -2.92
CA THR A 85 -38.32 -17.49 -3.49
C THR A 85 -38.51 -15.98 -3.64
N PRO A 86 -38.99 -15.50 -4.80
CA PRO A 86 -39.36 -14.10 -4.94
C PRO A 86 -40.47 -13.78 -3.93
N GLU A 87 -40.14 -12.96 -2.95
CA GLU A 87 -41.13 -12.39 -2.03
C GLU A 87 -41.97 -11.37 -2.79
N SER A 88 -43.25 -11.25 -2.42
CA SER A 88 -44.08 -10.19 -2.98
C SER A 88 -43.46 -8.84 -2.65
N GLN A 89 -43.37 -7.95 -3.63
CA GLN A 89 -43.01 -6.56 -3.37
C GLN A 89 -43.93 -6.02 -2.26
N GLY A 90 -43.32 -5.45 -1.22
CA GLY A 90 -44.07 -4.86 -0.12
C GLY A 90 -45.03 -3.77 -0.60
N ARG A 91 -45.94 -3.36 0.28
CA ARG A 91 -46.84 -2.23 0.05
C ARG A 91 -46.05 -0.99 -0.39
N GLU A 92 -46.57 -0.24 -1.36
CA GLU A 92 -45.93 1.00 -1.82
C GLU A 92 -45.75 1.98 -0.65
N ASN A 93 -46.72 2.01 0.27
CA ASN A 93 -46.62 2.73 1.54
C ASN A 93 -46.85 1.77 2.72
N PRO A 94 -45.81 1.45 3.52
CA PRO A 94 -45.95 0.52 4.65
C PRO A 94 -46.83 1.05 5.80
N PHE A 95 -47.12 2.36 5.81
CA PHE A 95 -47.93 3.01 6.85
C PHE A 95 -49.34 3.41 6.38
N ALA A 96 -49.69 3.18 5.11
CA ALA A 96 -51.03 3.48 4.63
C ALA A 96 -52.07 2.58 5.31
N GLN A 97 -53.31 3.04 5.45
CA GLN A 97 -54.39 2.21 5.98
C GLN A 97 -54.59 0.98 5.08
N ILE A 98 -54.95 -0.17 5.65
CA ILE A 98 -54.95 -1.47 4.93
C ILE A 98 -55.85 -1.45 3.68
N GLU A 99 -56.87 -0.58 3.67
CA GLU A 99 -57.86 -0.47 2.59
C GLU A 99 -57.49 0.51 1.46
N SER A 100 -56.48 1.38 1.64
CA SER A 100 -56.23 2.50 0.70
C SER A 100 -55.20 2.20 -0.40
N ASP A 101 -54.48 1.08 -0.30
CA ASP A 101 -53.32 0.79 -1.17
C ASP A 101 -53.72 0.30 -2.57
N SER A 102 -54.87 -0.38 -2.70
CA SER A 102 -55.36 -0.90 -3.98
C SER A 102 -55.99 0.19 -4.88
N THR A 103 -56.32 1.35 -4.33
CA THR A 103 -57.10 2.40 -5.02
C THR A 103 -56.20 3.35 -5.81
N GLN A 104 -54.91 3.44 -5.49
CA GLN A 104 -54.01 4.44 -6.09
C GLN A 104 -53.45 4.03 -7.48
N ARG A 105 -53.59 2.76 -7.87
CA ARG A 105 -53.13 2.25 -9.18
C ARG A 105 -54.10 2.55 -10.34
N SER A 106 -55.32 3.03 -10.07
CA SER A 106 -56.35 3.24 -11.10
C SER A 106 -56.40 4.67 -11.68
N THR A 107 -55.54 5.59 -11.26
CA THR A 107 -55.58 7.01 -11.70
C THR A 107 -54.25 7.51 -12.24
N LYS A 108 -53.63 6.77 -13.17
CA LYS A 108 -52.63 7.38 -14.05
C LYS A 108 -52.61 6.73 -15.44
N THR A 109 -53.27 7.38 -16.40
CA THR A 109 -53.16 7.19 -17.85
C THR A 109 -53.58 8.52 -18.50
N PRO A 110 -52.90 8.94 -19.58
CA PRO A 110 -51.95 10.06 -19.69
C PRO A 110 -52.50 11.48 -19.43
#